data_AF-A0AAE1G4T6-F1
#
_entry.id   AF-A0AAE1G4T6-F1
#
_cell.length_a   1.000
_cell.length_b   1.000
_cell.length_c   1.000
_cell.angle_alpha   90.00
_cell.angle_beta   90.00
_cell.angle_gamma   90.00
#
_symmetry.space_group_name_H-M   'P 1'
#
loop_
_entity.id
_entity.type
_entity.pdbx_description
1 polymer ?
#
loop_
_entity_poly.entity_id
_entity_poly.type
_entity_poly.pdbx_seq_one_letter_code
_entity_poly.pdbx_strand_id
1 'polypeptide(L)'
;MEAYSNSTRMICKATRGSIVSMHRLHYTNVQIARELGISKPTVTRWVKRYQRKRNLETRPRRGRPRCTTPQHDENIKSTLENNPSSNFPQY
;
A
#
# COMPACT_ATOMS: atom_id res chain seq x y z
N MET A 1 -26.94 12.93 6.80
CA MET A 1 -25.93 12.48 7.79
C MET A 1 -24.84 11.77 7.00
N GLU A 2 -23.76 12.48 6.73
CA GLU A 2 -22.90 12.31 5.54
C GLU A 2 -21.96 11.10 5.62
N ALA A 3 -21.80 10.43 4.49
CA ALA A 3 -20.96 9.25 4.33
C ALA A 3 -19.46 9.62 4.43
N TYR A 4 -18.88 9.52 5.62
CA TYR A 4 -17.44 9.62 5.80
C TYR A 4 -16.75 8.49 5.02
N SER A 5 -15.78 8.83 4.17
CA SER A 5 -14.95 7.83 3.50
C SER A 5 -14.12 7.06 4.55
N ASN A 6 -14.62 5.89 4.96
CA ASN A 6 -13.94 4.93 5.84
C ASN A 6 -12.81 4.16 5.14
N SER A 7 -12.57 4.46 3.86
CA SER A 7 -11.68 3.70 3.02
C SER A 7 -10.22 4.12 3.22
N THR A 8 -9.45 3.25 3.89
CA THR A 8 -7.97 3.26 3.81
C THR A 8 -7.48 3.10 2.36
N ARG A 9 -8.37 2.64 1.46
CA ARG A 9 -8.15 2.49 0.03
C ARG A 9 -8.09 3.86 -0.65
N MET A 10 -6.88 4.40 -0.65
CA MET A 10 -6.32 5.30 -1.65
C MET A 10 -7.01 6.66 -1.83
N ILE A 11 -6.84 7.53 -0.83
CA ILE A 11 -6.97 8.99 -1.01
C ILE A 11 -5.95 9.46 -2.07
N CYS A 12 -6.33 10.37 -2.97
CA CYS A 12 -5.45 10.91 -4.01
C CYS A 12 -4.33 11.80 -3.42
N LYS A 13 -3.29 12.09 -4.21
CA LYS A 13 -2.15 12.92 -3.77
C LYS A 13 -2.59 14.33 -3.34
N ALA A 14 -3.53 14.93 -4.07
CA ALA A 14 -4.04 16.27 -3.80
C ALA A 14 -4.65 16.38 -2.40
N THR A 15 -5.57 15.49 -2.05
CA THR A 15 -6.20 15.48 -0.72
C THR A 15 -5.20 15.27 0.42
N ARG A 16 -4.16 14.44 0.21
CA ARG A 16 -3.06 14.30 1.19
C ARG A 16 -2.28 15.61 1.36
N GLY A 17 -2.10 16.34 0.26
CA GLY A 17 -1.55 17.69 0.26
C GLY A 17 -2.41 18.65 1.08
N SER A 18 -3.73 18.67 0.85
CA SER A 18 -4.67 19.50 1.62
C SER A 18 -4.61 19.20 3.11
N ILE A 19 -4.56 17.92 3.52
CA ILE A 19 -4.39 17.53 4.93
C ILE A 19 -3.14 18.17 5.54
N VAL A 20 -2.00 18.08 4.85
CA VAL A 20 -0.73 18.61 5.35
C VAL A 20 -0.74 20.13 5.38
N SER A 21 -1.27 20.78 4.35
CA SER A 21 -1.40 22.24 4.29
C SER A 21 -2.26 22.78 5.44
N MET A 22 -3.45 22.21 5.66
CA MET A 22 -4.30 22.63 6.78
C MET A 22 -3.65 22.36 8.13
N HIS A 23 -2.96 21.23 8.31
CA HIS A 23 -2.21 20.98 9.54
C HIS A 23 -1.10 22.02 9.77
N ARG A 24 -0.44 22.49 8.71
CA ARG A 24 0.57 23.57 8.80
C ARG A 24 -0.05 24.92 9.15
N LEU A 25 -1.31 25.14 8.80
CA LEU A 25 -2.10 26.31 9.20
C LEU A 25 -2.71 26.16 10.61
N HIS A 26 -2.23 25.21 11.42
CA HIS A 26 -2.66 24.97 12.80
C HIS A 26 -4.11 24.53 13.00
N TYR A 27 -4.79 24.06 11.93
CA TYR A 27 -6.09 23.41 12.11
C TYR A 27 -5.95 22.10 12.86
N THR A 28 -6.93 21.81 13.72
CA THR A 28 -6.98 20.54 14.45
C THR A 28 -7.34 19.38 13.52
N ASN A 29 -6.88 18.16 13.84
CA ASN A 29 -7.21 16.97 13.04
C ASN A 29 -8.72 16.72 12.90
N VAL A 30 -9.54 17.19 13.86
CA VAL A 30 -11.00 17.08 13.82
C VAL A 30 -11.60 18.08 12.83
N GLN A 31 -11.12 19.33 12.81
CA GLN A 31 -11.54 20.32 11.83
C GLN A 31 -11.17 19.90 10.41
N ILE A 32 -9.94 19.41 10.20
CA ILE A 32 -9.48 18.90 8.89
C ILE A 32 -10.34 17.73 8.42
N ALA A 33 -10.70 16.82 9.34
CA ALA A 33 -11.56 15.67 9.05
C ALA A 33 -12.95 16.11 8.59
N ARG A 34 -13.55 17.08 9.30
CA ARG A 34 -14.86 17.64 8.97
C ARG A 34 -14.83 18.37 7.62
N GLU A 35 -13.84 19.24 7.41
CA GLU A 35 -13.71 20.04 6.19
C GLU A 35 -13.53 19.18 4.94
N LEU A 36 -12.72 18.12 5.03
CA LEU A 36 -12.39 17.28 3.88
C LEU A 36 -13.32 16.06 3.73
N GLY A 37 -14.25 15.82 4.66
CA GLY A 37 -15.10 14.62 4.66
C GLY A 37 -14.34 13.30 4.89
N ILE A 38 -13.20 13.36 5.59
CA ILE A 38 -12.29 12.22 5.79
C ILE A 38 -12.29 11.81 7.25
N SER A 39 -12.18 10.52 7.53
CA SER A 39 -12.03 10.04 8.91
C SER A 39 -10.80 10.64 9.62
N LYS A 40 -10.99 11.16 10.84
CA LYS A 40 -9.92 11.63 11.76
C LYS A 40 -8.72 10.67 11.85
N PRO A 41 -8.87 9.32 11.98
CA PRO A 41 -7.73 8.41 12.00
C PRO A 41 -6.88 8.49 10.71
N THR A 42 -7.52 8.72 9.56
CA THR A 42 -6.81 8.85 8.28
C THR A 42 -6.03 10.16 8.20
N VAL A 43 -6.61 11.29 8.66
CA VAL A 43 -5.90 12.56 8.83
C VAL A 43 -4.68 12.38 9.72
N THR A 44 -4.87 11.79 10.91
CA THR A 44 -3.79 11.53 11.88
C THR A 44 -2.67 10.68 11.28
N ARG A 45 -3.02 9.61 10.54
CA ARG A 45 -2.04 8.75 9.85
C ARG A 45 -1.19 9.54 8.86
N TRP A 46 -1.80 10.42 8.05
CA TRP A 46 -1.11 11.20 7.04
C TRP A 46 -0.23 12.31 7.64
N VAL A 47 -0.71 13.00 8.66
CA VAL A 47 0.08 13.98 9.42
C VAL A 47 1.34 13.32 10.01
N LYS A 48 1.19 12.21 10.75
CA LYS A 48 2.33 11.47 11.33
C LYS A 48 3.29 10.97 10.25
N ARG A 49 2.75 10.46 9.14
CA ARG A 49 3.56 9.99 8.01
C ARG A 49 4.38 11.13 7.41
N TYR A 50 3.78 12.29 7.21
CA TYR A 50 4.45 13.46 6.65
C TYR A 50 5.52 14.00 7.62
N GLN A 51 5.23 14.09 8.91
CA GLN A 51 6.23 14.48 9.92
C GLN A 51 7.47 13.57 9.89
N ARG A 52 7.28 12.25 9.73
CA ARG A 52 8.38 11.27 9.70
C ARG A 52 9.14 11.22 8.38
N LYS A 53 8.45 11.31 7.23
CA LYS A 53 9.02 11.01 5.91
C LYS A 53 9.09 12.20 4.95
N ARG A 54 8.41 13.30 5.28
CA ARG A 54 8.25 14.50 4.43
C ARG A 54 7.82 14.20 2.99
N ASN A 55 7.02 13.14 2.80
CA ASN A 55 6.61 12.65 1.49
C ASN A 55 5.11 12.26 1.49
N LEU A 56 4.43 12.58 0.39
CA LEU A 56 3.01 12.28 0.13
C LEU A 56 2.81 11.06 -0.78
N GLU A 57 3.87 10.56 -1.42
CA GLU A 57 3.80 9.50 -2.42
C GLU A 57 3.39 8.16 -1.86
N THR A 58 2.67 7.37 -2.64
CA THR A 58 2.43 5.96 -2.33
C THR A 58 3.71 5.18 -2.62
N ARG A 59 4.13 4.28 -1.74
CA ARG A 59 5.26 3.39 -2.03
C ARG A 59 4.88 2.40 -3.14
N PRO A 60 5.79 2.10 -4.08
CA PRO A 60 5.56 1.02 -5.03
C PRO A 60 5.31 -0.29 -4.27
N ARG A 61 4.35 -1.08 -4.73
CA ARG A 61 4.07 -2.40 -4.16
C ARG A 61 5.14 -3.35 -4.65
N ARG A 62 5.96 -3.89 -3.72
CA ARG A 62 7.02 -4.84 -4.07
C ARG A 62 6.52 -6.28 -4.25
N GLY A 63 5.28 -6.57 -3.86
CA GLY A 63 4.77 -7.94 -3.83
C GLY A 63 5.50 -8.81 -2.81
N ARG A 64 5.13 -10.10 -2.75
CA ARG A 64 5.91 -11.11 -2.01
C ARG A 64 7.15 -11.44 -2.86
N PRO A 65 8.37 -11.46 -2.28
CA PRO A 65 9.54 -11.89 -3.01
C PRO A 65 9.35 -13.31 -3.55
N ARG A 66 9.95 -13.60 -4.71
CA ARG A 66 9.88 -14.93 -5.32
C ARG A 66 10.63 -15.94 -4.44
N CYS A 67 10.06 -17.12 -4.25
CA CYS A 67 10.70 -18.19 -3.48
C CYS A 67 11.75 -18.95 -4.29
N THR A 68 11.55 -19.06 -5.61
CA THR A 68 12.46 -19.79 -6.50
C THR A 68 13.60 -18.90 -7.02
N THR A 69 14.72 -19.51 -7.40
CA THR A 69 15.89 -18.88 -8.05
C THR A 69 15.89 -19.25 -9.54
N PRO A 70 16.54 -18.48 -10.43
CA PRO A 70 16.60 -18.83 -11.85
C PRO A 70 17.15 -20.26 -12.07
N GLN A 71 18.11 -20.68 -11.24
CA GLN A 71 18.62 -22.04 -11.26
C GLN A 71 17.55 -23.08 -10.88
N HIS A 72 16.67 -22.78 -9.93
CA HIS A 72 15.54 -23.67 -9.63
C HIS A 72 14.62 -23.81 -10.85
N ASP A 73 14.40 -22.75 -11.62
CA ASP A 73 13.56 -22.82 -12.82
C ASP A 73 14.22 -23.68 -13.90
N GLU A 74 15.53 -23.52 -14.11
CA GLU A 74 16.27 -24.37 -15.06
C GLU A 74 16.30 -25.83 -14.62
N ASN A 75 16.47 -26.10 -13.33
CA ASN A 75 16.40 -27.46 -12.80
C ASN A 75 15.00 -28.05 -12.95
N ILE A 76 13.94 -27.27 -12.72
CA ILE A 76 12.55 -27.71 -12.93
C ILE A 76 12.33 -28.06 -14.41
N LYS A 77 12.76 -27.18 -15.34
CA LYS A 77 12.65 -27.45 -16.79
C LYS A 77 13.42 -28.70 -17.19
N SER A 78 14.68 -28.81 -16.80
CA SER A 78 15.53 -29.97 -17.07
C SER A 78 14.93 -31.27 -16.51
N THR A 79 14.36 -31.22 -15.31
CA THR A 79 13.68 -32.38 -14.71
C THR A 79 12.46 -32.80 -15.53
N LEU A 80 11.67 -31.84 -16.04
CA LEU A 80 10.50 -32.12 -16.87
C LEU A 80 10.85 -32.67 -18.26
N GLU A 81 11.95 -32.21 -18.87
CA GLU A 81 12.44 -32.71 -20.17
C GLU A 81 12.95 -34.15 -20.06
N ASN A 82 13.71 -34.46 -19.00
CA ASN A 82 14.33 -35.77 -18.82
C ASN A 82 13.39 -36.81 -18.20
N ASN A 83 12.43 -36.37 -17.37
CA ASN A 83 11.44 -37.25 -16.77
C ASN A 83 10.07 -36.53 -16.66
N PRO A 84 9.27 -36.53 -17.74
CA PRO A 84 7.97 -35.87 -17.75
C PRO A 84 6.98 -36.49 -16.74
N SER A 85 7.21 -37.75 -16.31
CA SER A 85 6.37 -38.42 -15.30
C SER A 85 6.61 -37.94 -13.86
N SER A 86 7.69 -37.21 -13.61
CA SER A 86 8.02 -36.67 -12.28
C SER A 86 7.00 -35.65 -11.76
N ASN A 87 6.13 -35.15 -12.64
CA ASN A 87 5.13 -34.15 -12.31
C ASN A 87 3.81 -34.74 -11.78
N PHE A 88 3.64 -36.08 -11.82
CA PHE A 88 2.43 -36.73 -11.34
C PHE A 88 2.55 -37.08 -9.84
N PRO A 89 1.52 -36.82 -9.03
CA PRO A 89 1.47 -37.33 -7.67
C PRO A 89 1.55 -38.85 -7.65
N GLN A 90 2.53 -39.41 -6.94
CA GLN A 90 2.65 -40.85 -6.71
C GLN A 90 1.86 -41.17 -5.44
N TYR A 91 0.62 -41.62 -5.61
CA TYR A 91 -0.21 -42.17 -4.54
C TYR A 91 -0.36 -43.66 -4.71
#